data_AF-A0A523XT23-F1
#
_entry.id   AF-A0A523XT23-F1
#
_cell.length_a   1.000
_cell.length_b   1.000
_cell.length_c   1.000
_cell.angle_alpha   90.00
_cell.angle_beta   90.00
_cell.angle_gamma   90.00
#
_symmetry.space_group_name_H-M   'P 1'
#
loop_
_entity.id
_entity.type
_entity.pdbx_description
1 polymer ?
#
loop_
_entity_poly.entity_id
_entity_poly.type
_entity_poly.pdbx_seq_one_letter_code
_entity_poly.pdbx_strand_id
1 'polypeptide(L)'
;MHNGFKFFVKRIFEEAGVDYAFSNALEVDENNVITGELEEPVITSDSKDELLEFIMKAENISRDQMIGVGDGSTRSHFIKSAGLSIAFKPDETNIETDGIISSGQITNVLYCLGITKAELDKHLQRLR
;
A
#
# COMPACT_ATOMS: atom_id res chain seq x y z
N MET A 1 2.61 -1.69 -0.18
CA MET A 1 3.30 -2.45 -1.25
C MET A 1 3.23 -1.64 -2.52
N HIS A 2 4.35 -1.46 -3.23
CA HIS A 2 4.36 -0.68 -4.47
C HIS A 2 5.23 -1.37 -5.54
N ASN A 3 4.82 -1.30 -6.81
CA ASN A 3 5.57 -1.84 -7.94
C ASN A 3 6.69 -0.90 -8.43
N GLY A 4 7.13 0.03 -7.58
CA GLY A 4 8.26 0.92 -7.87
C GLY A 4 9.57 0.30 -7.40
N PHE A 5 10.69 0.90 -7.80
CA PHE A 5 12.00 0.41 -7.42
C PHE A 5 12.37 0.85 -6.00
N LYS A 6 12.90 -0.08 -5.20
CA LYS A 6 13.30 0.07 -3.80
C LYS A 6 14.11 1.34 -3.54
N PHE A 7 14.96 1.75 -4.50
CA PHE A 7 15.74 2.98 -4.42
C PHE A 7 14.88 4.26 -4.27
N PHE A 8 13.73 4.33 -4.95
CA PHE A 8 12.85 5.50 -4.89
C PHE A 8 11.95 5.51 -3.66
N VAL A 9 11.55 4.34 -3.17
CA VAL A 9 10.50 4.24 -2.13
C VAL A 9 11.07 4.05 -0.72
N LYS A 10 12.33 3.61 -0.58
CA LYS A 10 12.97 3.36 0.73
C LYS A 10 12.90 4.58 1.65
N ARG A 11 13.30 5.75 1.16
CA ARG A 11 13.29 6.98 1.97
C ARG A 11 11.87 7.40 2.38
N ILE A 12 10.89 7.23 1.50
CA ILE A 12 9.49 7.54 1.79
C ILE A 12 8.98 6.63 2.90
N PHE A 13 9.30 5.33 2.84
CA PHE A 13 8.88 4.38 3.88
C PHE A 13 9.56 4.64 5.23
N GLU A 14 10.85 4.95 5.24
CA GLU A 14 11.58 5.30 6.46
C GLU A 14 11.03 6.57 7.12
N GLU A 15 10.74 7.61 6.33
CA GLU A 15 10.16 8.86 6.83
C GLU A 15 8.69 8.70 7.27
N ALA A 16 7.94 7.79 6.63
CA ALA A 16 6.54 7.52 6.97
C ALA A 16 6.37 6.66 8.24
N GLY A 17 7.43 6.01 8.73
CA GLY A 17 7.38 5.19 9.93
C GLY A 17 6.51 3.93 9.78
N VAL A 18 6.51 3.32 8.59
CA VAL A 18 5.75 2.07 8.34
C VAL A 18 6.48 0.86 8.93
N ASP A 19 5.73 -0.08 9.52
CA ASP A 19 6.29 -1.31 10.10
C ASP A 19 6.81 -2.28 9.02
N TYR A 20 6.13 -2.31 7.86
CA TYR A 20 6.43 -3.21 6.76
C TYR A 20 6.46 -2.46 5.43
N ALA A 21 7.53 -2.67 4.66
CA ALA A 21 7.71 -2.09 3.34
C ALA A 21 8.24 -3.14 2.35
N PHE A 22 7.47 -3.39 1.28
CA PHE A 22 7.83 -4.31 0.21
C PHE A 22 7.77 -3.61 -1.15
N SER A 23 8.85 -3.74 -1.92
CA SER A 23 9.06 -3.13 -3.24
C SER A 23 10.03 -3.98 -4.06
N ASN A 24 9.86 -4.04 -5.38
CA ASN A 24 10.86 -4.62 -6.27
C ASN A 24 12.15 -3.80 -6.24
N ALA A 25 13.29 -4.43 -6.43
CA ALA A 25 14.57 -3.75 -6.60
C ALA A 25 15.14 -4.06 -7.99
N LEU A 26 15.92 -3.13 -8.53
CA LEU A 26 16.69 -3.35 -9.76
C LEU A 26 18.00 -3.99 -9.36
N GLU A 27 18.39 -5.03 -10.09
CA GLU A 27 19.70 -5.64 -9.91
C GLU A 27 20.79 -4.63 -10.32
N VAL A 28 21.88 -4.66 -9.54
CA VAL A 28 23.03 -3.80 -9.70
C VAL A 28 24.27 -4.69 -9.83
N ASP A 29 25.08 -4.43 -10.85
CA ASP A 29 26.31 -5.17 -11.08
C ASP A 29 27.44 -4.79 -10.10
N GLU A 30 28.58 -5.47 -10.21
CA GLU A 30 29.78 -5.22 -9.38
C GLU A 30 30.32 -3.78 -9.52
N ASN A 31 29.96 -3.05 -10.58
CA ASN A 31 30.38 -1.68 -10.84
C ASN A 31 29.34 -0.63 -10.40
N ASN A 32 28.29 -1.04 -9.67
CA ASN A 32 27.17 -0.20 -9.27
C ASN A 32 26.31 0.31 -10.43
N VAL A 33 26.23 -0.44 -11.53
CA VAL A 33 25.40 -0.12 -12.70
C VAL A 33 24.13 -0.96 -12.69
N ILE A 34 22.98 -0.32 -12.93
CA ILE A 34 21.68 -1.00 -13.07
C ILE A 34 21.74 -1.92 -14.30
N THR A 35 21.49 -3.21 -14.09
CA THR A 35 21.54 -4.23 -15.15
C THR A 35 20.29 -4.19 -16.05
N GLY A 36 19.18 -3.67 -15.52
CA GLY A 36 17.86 -3.67 -16.16
C GLY A 36 16.99 -4.86 -15.73
N GLU A 37 17.57 -5.82 -15.02
CA GLU A 37 16.85 -6.94 -14.41
C GLU A 37 16.35 -6.59 -13.00
N LEU A 38 15.40 -7.37 -12.49
CA LEU A 38 14.90 -7.23 -11.12
C LEU A 38 15.67 -8.14 -10.17
N GLU A 39 15.95 -7.67 -8.96
CA GLU A 39 16.46 -8.52 -7.89
C GLU A 39 15.37 -9.52 -7.45
N GLU A 40 15.73 -10.80 -7.40
CA GLU A 40 14.87 -11.84 -6.84
C GLU A 40 14.86 -11.79 -5.30
N PRO A 41 13.72 -12.09 -4.65
CA PRO A 41 12.44 -12.48 -5.24
C PRO A 41 11.64 -11.29 -5.79
N VAL A 42 11.13 -11.43 -7.02
CA VAL A 42 10.26 -10.42 -7.64
C VAL A 42 8.86 -10.43 -7.03
N ILE A 43 8.38 -9.26 -6.63
CA ILE A 43 7.00 -9.04 -6.16
C ILE A 43 6.05 -9.01 -7.36
N THR A 44 5.32 -10.11 -7.53
CA THR A 44 4.19 -10.31 -8.43
C THR A 44 2.86 -10.08 -7.71
N SER A 45 1.71 -10.19 -8.41
CA SER A 45 0.40 -10.17 -7.73
C SER A 45 0.28 -11.29 -6.70
N ASP A 46 0.65 -12.52 -7.07
CA ASP A 46 0.50 -13.69 -6.19
C ASP A 46 1.38 -13.56 -4.94
N SER A 47 2.62 -13.09 -5.11
CA SER A 47 3.52 -12.86 -3.97
C SER A 47 3.01 -11.80 -2.98
N LYS A 48 2.18 -10.84 -3.44
CA LYS A 48 1.59 -9.84 -2.54
C LYS A 48 0.56 -10.47 -1.60
N ASP A 49 -0.19 -11.46 -2.07
CA ASP A 49 -1.14 -12.19 -1.25
C ASP A 49 -0.40 -13.03 -0.20
N GLU A 50 0.71 -13.68 -0.59
CA GLU A 50 1.58 -14.41 0.37
C GLU A 50 2.20 -13.48 1.43
N LEU A 51 2.71 -12.32 1.01
CA LEU A 51 3.24 -11.30 1.93
C LEU A 51 2.16 -10.75 2.87
N LEU A 52 0.93 -10.58 2.37
CA LEU A 52 -0.20 -10.16 3.20
C LEU A 52 -0.53 -11.23 4.24
N GLU A 53 -0.61 -12.50 3.85
CA GLU A 53 -0.81 -13.61 4.79
C GLU A 53 0.30 -13.70 5.83
N PHE A 54 1.54 -13.44 5.43
CA PHE A 54 2.68 -13.38 6.34
C PHE A 54 2.50 -12.28 7.39
N ILE A 55 2.17 -11.05 6.98
CA ILE A 55 1.92 -9.92 7.90
C ILE A 55 0.75 -10.26 8.83
N MET A 56 -0.36 -10.79 8.29
CA MET A 56 -1.54 -11.13 9.09
C MET A 56 -1.23 -12.14 10.19
N LYS A 57 -0.41 -13.16 9.88
CA LYS A 57 0.06 -14.15 10.85
C LYS A 57 1.01 -13.54 11.88
N ALA A 58 1.92 -12.68 11.45
CA ALA A 58 2.87 -12.01 12.34
C ALA A 58 2.18 -11.08 13.35
N GLU A 59 1.17 -10.32 12.89
CA GLU A 59 0.40 -9.36 13.69
C GLU A 59 -0.81 -9.98 14.40
N ASN A 60 -1.09 -11.27 14.16
CA ASN A 60 -2.25 -11.99 14.69
C ASN A 60 -3.59 -11.26 14.42
N ILE A 61 -3.76 -10.79 13.18
CA ILE A 61 -4.98 -10.11 12.71
C ILE A 61 -5.73 -10.97 11.70
N SER A 62 -7.07 -10.88 11.71
CA SER A 62 -7.90 -11.52 10.70
C SER A 62 -8.03 -10.64 9.45
N ARG A 63 -8.49 -11.25 8.36
CA ARG A 63 -8.74 -10.58 7.08
C ARG A 63 -9.77 -9.45 7.22
N ASP A 64 -10.78 -9.66 8.05
CA ASP A 64 -11.84 -8.67 8.34
C ASP A 64 -11.33 -7.42 9.05
N GLN A 65 -10.16 -7.49 9.68
CA GLN A 65 -9.51 -6.36 10.36
C GLN A 65 -8.54 -5.60 9.44
N MET A 66 -8.38 -6.03 8.19
CA MET A 66 -7.47 -5.45 7.22
C MET A 66 -8.20 -4.44 6.32
N ILE A 67 -7.54 -3.32 6.03
CA ILE A 67 -7.98 -2.35 5.04
C ILE A 67 -6.98 -2.33 3.90
N GLY A 68 -7.44 -2.67 2.70
CA GLY A 68 -6.67 -2.58 1.47
C GLY A 68 -6.91 -1.23 0.78
N VAL A 69 -5.86 -0.42 0.61
CA VAL A 69 -5.93 0.84 -0.14
C VAL A 69 -4.96 0.78 -1.32
N GLY A 70 -5.43 1.08 -2.52
CA GLY A 70 -4.60 1.17 -3.72
C GLY A 70 -5.34 1.75 -4.90
N ASP A 71 -4.75 1.75 -6.09
CA ASP A 71 -5.34 2.35 -7.30
C ASP A 71 -6.57 1.59 -7.85
N GLY A 72 -6.96 0.49 -7.22
CA GLY A 72 -8.06 -0.35 -7.66
C GLY A 72 -7.83 -0.99 -9.03
N SER A 73 -6.60 -1.04 -9.52
CA SER A 73 -6.29 -1.77 -10.75
C SER A 73 -6.70 -3.24 -10.63
N THR A 74 -7.24 -3.81 -11.71
CA THR A 74 -7.62 -5.22 -11.81
C THR A 74 -6.47 -6.20 -11.54
N ARG A 75 -5.23 -5.69 -11.45
CA ARG A 75 -3.98 -6.41 -11.17
C ARG A 75 -3.63 -6.46 -9.68
N SER A 76 -4.41 -5.81 -8.81
CA SER A 76 -4.18 -5.75 -7.36
C SER A 76 -5.21 -6.61 -6.62
N HIS A 77 -5.19 -7.92 -6.85
CA HIS A 77 -6.10 -8.90 -6.24
C HIS A 77 -6.14 -8.81 -4.70
N PHE A 78 -5.01 -8.45 -4.07
CA PHE A 78 -4.91 -8.30 -2.62
C PHE A 78 -5.93 -7.30 -2.04
N ILE A 79 -6.31 -6.26 -2.78
CA ILE A 79 -7.26 -5.24 -2.30
C ILE A 79 -8.65 -5.84 -2.13
N LYS A 80 -9.11 -6.66 -3.07
CA LYS A 80 -10.41 -7.36 -3.00
C LYS A 80 -10.51 -8.31 -1.83
N SER A 81 -9.36 -8.76 -1.37
CA SER A 81 -9.23 -9.78 -0.34
C SER A 81 -9.23 -9.15 1.07
N ALA A 82 -9.22 -7.83 1.20
CA ALA A 82 -9.29 -7.15 2.49
C ALA A 82 -10.71 -7.17 3.08
N GLY A 83 -10.83 -6.99 4.40
CA GLY A 83 -12.12 -6.77 5.07
C GLY A 83 -12.79 -5.46 4.67
N LEU A 84 -12.00 -4.44 4.31
CA LEU A 84 -12.45 -3.22 3.66
C LEU A 84 -11.49 -2.84 2.53
N SER A 85 -12.02 -2.69 1.33
CA SER A 85 -11.26 -2.42 0.11
C SER A 85 -11.57 -1.03 -0.45
N ILE A 86 -10.55 -0.19 -0.62
CA ILE A 86 -10.70 1.21 -1.04
C ILE A 86 -9.81 1.47 -2.26
N ALA A 87 -10.44 1.82 -3.39
CA ALA A 87 -9.74 2.35 -4.55
C ALA A 87 -9.47 3.85 -4.38
N PHE A 88 -8.19 4.24 -4.28
CA PHE A 88 -7.74 5.61 -4.19
C PHE A 88 -7.29 6.12 -5.57
N LYS A 89 -8.00 7.13 -6.06
CA LYS A 89 -7.78 7.78 -7.37
C LYS A 89 -7.58 6.76 -8.52
N PRO A 90 -8.56 5.88 -8.75
CA PRO A 90 -8.44 4.90 -9.81
C PRO A 90 -8.52 5.54 -11.20
N ASP A 91 -7.84 4.93 -12.16
CA ASP A 91 -7.91 5.33 -13.58
C ASP A 91 -9.20 4.83 -14.26
N GLU A 92 -9.77 3.74 -13.75
CA GLU A 92 -11.04 3.15 -14.23
C GLU A 92 -12.12 3.27 -13.15
N THR A 93 -13.38 3.39 -13.54
CA THR A 93 -14.50 3.49 -12.58
C THR A 93 -15.15 2.14 -12.29
N ASN A 94 -14.95 1.14 -13.14
CA ASN A 94 -15.55 -0.19 -12.99
C ASN A 94 -14.60 -1.13 -12.23
N ILE A 95 -14.40 -0.82 -10.95
CA ILE A 95 -13.50 -1.57 -10.08
C ILE A 95 -14.32 -2.25 -8.99
N GLU A 96 -14.05 -3.53 -8.78
CA GLU A 96 -14.63 -4.30 -7.69
C GLU A 96 -13.89 -3.98 -6.38
N THR A 97 -14.43 -3.00 -5.63
CA THR A 97 -13.99 -2.55 -4.29
C THR A 97 -15.20 -2.05 -3.49
N ASP A 98 -15.07 -1.98 -2.16
CA ASP A 98 -16.13 -1.50 -1.27
C ASP A 98 -16.32 0.02 -1.33
N GLY A 99 -15.27 0.77 -1.69
CA GLY A 99 -15.33 2.22 -1.80
C GLY A 99 -14.30 2.81 -2.76
N ILE A 100 -14.62 4.00 -3.28
CA ILE A 100 -13.75 4.77 -4.16
C ILE A 100 -13.53 6.16 -3.56
N ILE A 101 -12.26 6.55 -3.42
CA ILE A 101 -11.86 7.92 -3.06
C ILE A 101 -11.24 8.56 -4.30
N SER A 102 -12.02 9.38 -5.01
CA SER A 102 -11.55 10.09 -6.22
C SER A 102 -10.76 11.37 -5.92
N SER A 103 -10.82 11.87 -4.69
CA SER A 103 -10.05 13.05 -4.26
C SER A 103 -8.56 12.75 -4.13
N GLY A 104 -7.69 13.73 -4.38
CA GLY A 104 -6.24 13.55 -4.25
C GLY A 104 -5.66 13.49 -2.83
N GLN A 105 -6.47 13.41 -1.78
CA GLN A 105 -6.00 13.39 -0.38
C GLN A 105 -6.20 12.02 0.25
N ILE A 106 -5.09 11.31 0.50
CA ILE A 106 -5.12 9.96 1.10
C ILE A 106 -5.66 9.95 2.54
N THR A 107 -5.59 11.10 3.23
CA THR A 107 -6.18 11.30 4.56
C THR A 107 -7.68 11.06 4.58
N ASN A 108 -8.37 11.07 3.43
CA ASN A 108 -9.79 10.80 3.37
C ASN A 108 -10.14 9.34 3.72
N VAL A 109 -9.17 8.42 3.66
CA VAL A 109 -9.33 7.04 4.18
C VAL A 109 -9.69 7.05 5.66
N LEU A 110 -9.24 8.05 6.43
CA LEU A 110 -9.54 8.15 7.86
C LEU A 110 -11.03 8.41 8.13
N TYR A 111 -11.75 9.08 7.21
CA TYR A 111 -13.20 9.23 7.34
C TYR A 111 -13.93 7.88 7.21
N CYS A 112 -13.40 6.96 6.38
CA CYS A 112 -13.93 5.60 6.26
C CYS A 112 -13.72 4.79 7.54
N LEU A 113 -12.75 5.17 8.37
CA LEU A 113 -12.49 4.62 9.70
C LEU A 113 -13.36 5.23 10.80
N GLY A 114 -14.29 6.12 10.44
CA GLY A 114 -15.13 6.84 11.40
C GLY A 114 -14.44 8.01 12.10
N ILE A 115 -13.22 8.38 11.69
CA ILE A 115 -12.50 9.54 12.25
C ILE A 115 -13.12 10.81 11.67
N THR A 116 -13.63 11.67 12.55
CA THR A 116 -14.25 12.93 12.15
C THR A 116 -13.21 13.98 11.80
N LYS A 117 -13.63 15.02 11.07
CA LYS A 117 -12.75 16.15 10.75
C LYS A 117 -12.22 16.84 12.01
N ALA A 118 -13.06 16.96 13.05
CA ALA A 118 -12.66 17.58 14.32
C ALA A 118 -11.54 16.80 15.02
N GLU A 119 -11.61 15.46 15.00
CA GLU A 119 -10.55 14.60 15.52
C GLU A 119 -9.28 14.71 14.68
N LEU A 120 -9.42 14.67 13.34
CA LEU A 120 -8.29 14.82 12.43
C LEU A 120 -7.54 16.15 12.62
N ASP A 121 -8.27 17.26 12.70
CA ASP A 121 -7.70 18.60 12.90
C ASP A 121 -6.93 18.69 14.24
N LYS A 122 -7.44 18.05 15.30
CA LYS A 122 -6.77 17.97 16.61
C LYS A 122 -5.45 17.22 16.54
N HIS A 123 -5.37 16.15 15.76
CA HIS A 123 -4.14 15.37 15.58
C HIS A 123 -3.11 16.09 14.70
N LEU A 124 -3.56 16.78 13.64
CA LEU A 124 -2.67 17.54 12.74
C LEU A 124 -2.06 18.78 13.42
N GLN A 125 -2.77 19.41 14.36
CA GLN A 125 -2.24 20.52 15.16
C GLN A 125 -1.12 20.10 16.12
N ARG A 126 -1.07 18.81 16.50
CA ARG A 126 -0.06 18.25 17.41
C ARG A 126 1.28 17.92 16.72
N LEU A 127 1.30 17.87 15.40
CA LEU A 127 2.47 17.55 14.57
C LEU A 127 3.17 18.81 14.01
N ARG A 128 2.68 20.00 14.37
CA ARG A 128 3.29 21.30 14.06
C ARG A 128 3.94 21.88 15.31
#